data_AF-A0A7H8DUK6-F1
#
_entry.id   AF-A0A7H8DUK6-F1
#
_cell.length_a   1.000
_cell.length_b   1.000
_cell.length_c   1.000
_cell.angle_alpha   90.00
_cell.angle_beta   90.00
_cell.angle_gamma   90.00
#
_symmetry.space_group_name_H-M   'P 1'
#
loop_
_entity.id
_entity.type
_entity.pdbx_description
1 polymer ?
#
loop_
_entity_poly.entity_id
_entity_poly.type
_entity_poly.pdbx_seq_one_letter_code
_entity_poly.pdbx_strand_id
1 'polypeptide(L)'
;MVNRQRGVALIIVLMLLAIMATVAASMSERLFLQFQRGANQINYQQAYWYSLGVEALAKVGIEQSYKDTDTINMSQPWAIKEQVYPLDYGQAAGRIRDKQACFNLNVLSRVQPTGQQITRPYLVNVLQRLLEELDVEPYQAEIIADSTWEYIDADDSVRSTTGVEDSTYEAMKPSYLASNGWMADASELRAVYQVSGEIFQKLEPLVCALPSDDWRLNVNTIDVEQTPILVAMFSPNLSSSDAIQLIEKRPFDGWDSIDEFLAESEMAGLSEDVKKNAKGYLGVDSAFFELDAQVLVDESRVRIRSLLQSTNRETVTVVRRRFGGISERVSDRSAE
;
A
#
# COMPACT_ATOMS: atom_id res chain seq x y z
N MET A 1 -62.63 -63.92 -7.29
CA MET A 1 -61.71 -63.06 -6.51
C MET A 1 -60.88 -62.23 -7.48
N VAL A 2 -61.10 -60.91 -7.51
CA VAL A 2 -60.11 -59.92 -7.99
C VAL A 2 -60.26 -58.70 -7.09
N ASN A 3 -59.27 -58.47 -6.22
CA ASN A 3 -59.26 -57.30 -5.34
C ASN A 3 -58.97 -56.06 -6.20
N ARG A 4 -59.94 -55.14 -6.33
CA ARG A 4 -59.79 -53.91 -7.11
C ARG A 4 -58.83 -52.96 -6.39
N GLN A 5 -57.66 -52.72 -6.98
CA GLN A 5 -56.70 -51.72 -6.54
C GLN A 5 -57.29 -50.30 -6.66
N ARG A 6 -57.86 -49.78 -5.57
CA ARG A 6 -58.44 -48.43 -5.49
C ARG A 6 -57.49 -47.35 -4.93
N GLY A 7 -56.23 -47.68 -4.65
CA GLY A 7 -55.23 -46.73 -4.10
C GLY A 7 -54.08 -46.36 -5.04
N VAL A 8 -53.78 -47.17 -6.06
CA VAL A 8 -52.58 -46.98 -6.91
C VAL A 8 -52.70 -45.76 -7.82
N ALA A 9 -53.88 -45.49 -8.38
CA ALA A 9 -54.09 -44.31 -9.22
C ALA A 9 -53.93 -42.99 -8.44
N LEU A 10 -54.37 -42.95 -7.17
CA LEU A 10 -54.20 -41.78 -6.31
C LEU A 10 -52.72 -41.55 -5.96
N ILE A 11 -51.98 -42.62 -5.65
CA ILE A 11 -50.53 -42.53 -5.39
C ILE A 11 -49.79 -42.01 -6.62
N ILE A 12 -50.13 -42.48 -7.83
CA ILE A 12 -49.51 -41.99 -9.07
C ILE A 12 -49.82 -40.51 -9.29
N VAL A 13 -51.06 -40.07 -9.09
CA VAL A 13 -51.44 -38.64 -9.23
C VAL A 13 -50.72 -37.78 -8.20
N LEU A 14 -50.64 -38.21 -6.93
CA LEU A 14 -49.91 -37.48 -5.90
C LEU A 14 -48.41 -37.44 -6.17
N MET A 15 -47.82 -38.53 -6.68
CA MET A 15 -46.42 -38.57 -7.08
C MET A 15 -46.15 -37.63 -8.25
N LEU A 16 -47.02 -37.59 -9.26
CA LEU A 16 -46.92 -36.65 -10.38
C LEU A 16 -47.07 -35.20 -9.91
N LEU A 17 -48.03 -34.90 -9.02
CA LEU A 17 -48.19 -33.58 -8.42
C LEU A 17 -46.96 -33.16 -7.61
N ALA A 18 -46.40 -34.07 -6.82
CA ALA A 18 -45.19 -33.81 -6.04
C ALA A 18 -44.00 -33.50 -6.97
N ILE A 19 -43.81 -34.28 -8.04
CA ILE A 19 -42.75 -34.03 -9.03
C ILE A 19 -42.96 -32.70 -9.75
N MET A 20 -44.19 -32.37 -10.16
CA MET A 20 -44.47 -31.08 -10.80
C MET A 20 -44.20 -29.92 -9.84
N ALA A 21 -44.58 -30.04 -8.56
CA ALA A 21 -44.33 -29.03 -7.55
C ALA A 21 -42.82 -28.85 -7.28
N THR A 22 -42.05 -29.94 -7.18
CA THR A 22 -40.59 -29.84 -6.96
C THR A 22 -39.86 -29.24 -8.16
N VAL A 23 -40.27 -29.59 -9.39
CA VAL A 23 -39.71 -28.97 -10.61
C VAL A 23 -40.03 -27.48 -10.64
N ALA A 24 -41.29 -27.09 -10.41
CA ALA A 24 -41.71 -25.69 -10.39
C ALA A 24 -40.96 -24.88 -9.31
N ALA A 25 -40.82 -25.42 -8.10
CA ALA A 25 -40.05 -24.80 -7.02
C ALA A 25 -38.59 -24.58 -7.42
N SER A 26 -37.94 -25.61 -8.00
CA SER A 26 -36.54 -25.52 -8.45
C SER A 26 -36.33 -24.50 -9.58
N MET A 27 -37.32 -24.34 -10.48
CA MET A 27 -37.27 -23.34 -11.54
C MET A 27 -37.42 -21.92 -10.98
N SER A 28 -38.31 -21.72 -10.00
CA SER A 28 -38.50 -20.43 -9.34
C SER A 28 -37.25 -20.00 -8.57
N GLU A 29 -36.65 -20.92 -7.81
CA GLU A 29 -35.39 -20.68 -7.10
C GLU A 29 -34.26 -20.28 -8.06
N ARG A 30 -34.11 -21.00 -9.18
CA ARG A 30 -33.13 -20.66 -10.21
C ARG A 30 -33.37 -19.28 -10.81
N LEU A 31 -34.63 -18.93 -11.10
CA LEU A 31 -34.97 -17.62 -11.63
C LEU A 31 -34.61 -16.50 -10.64
N PHE A 32 -34.93 -16.67 -9.37
CA PHE A 32 -34.61 -15.69 -8.33
C PHE A 32 -33.09 -15.52 -8.17
N LEU A 33 -32.34 -16.62 -8.12
CA LEU A 33 -30.88 -16.58 -8.04
C LEU A 33 -30.26 -15.92 -9.29
N GLN A 34 -30.80 -16.18 -10.49
CA GLN A 34 -30.34 -15.53 -11.72
C GLN A 34 -30.62 -14.03 -11.70
N PHE A 35 -31.80 -13.62 -11.20
CA PHE A 35 -32.14 -12.22 -11.04
C PHE A 35 -31.20 -11.50 -10.07
N GLN A 36 -30.95 -12.08 -8.89
CA GLN A 36 -30.00 -11.53 -7.93
C GLN A 36 -28.58 -11.42 -8.49
N ARG A 37 -28.10 -12.46 -9.21
CA ARG A 37 -26.80 -12.41 -9.87
C ARG A 37 -26.74 -11.31 -10.93
N GLY A 38 -27.80 -11.15 -11.71
CA GLY A 38 -27.90 -10.08 -12.72
C GLY A 38 -27.87 -8.69 -12.09
N ALA A 39 -28.65 -8.48 -11.02
CA ALA A 39 -28.67 -7.23 -10.28
C ALA A 39 -27.30 -6.91 -9.67
N ASN A 40 -26.66 -7.87 -9.00
CA ASN A 40 -25.32 -7.68 -8.41
C ASN A 40 -24.26 -7.39 -9.47
N GLN A 41 -24.34 -8.02 -10.64
CA GLN A 41 -23.42 -7.76 -11.75
C GLN A 41 -23.55 -6.31 -12.25
N ILE A 42 -24.79 -5.81 -12.40
CA ILE A 42 -25.04 -4.42 -12.81
C ILE A 42 -24.55 -3.45 -11.74
N ASN A 43 -24.89 -3.70 -10.47
CA ASN A 43 -24.51 -2.84 -9.35
C ASN A 43 -22.99 -2.79 -9.17
N TYR A 44 -22.30 -3.91 -9.34
CA TYR A 44 -20.83 -3.96 -9.35
C TYR A 44 -20.23 -3.15 -10.50
N GLN A 45 -20.77 -3.27 -11.71
CA GLN A 45 -20.31 -2.47 -12.86
C GLN A 45 -20.52 -0.97 -12.63
N GLN A 46 -21.66 -0.57 -12.06
CA GLN A 46 -21.94 0.81 -11.70
C GLN A 46 -20.92 1.32 -10.67
N ALA A 47 -20.68 0.54 -9.60
CA ALA A 47 -19.70 0.88 -8.57
C ALA A 47 -18.27 0.99 -9.14
N TYR A 48 -17.91 0.13 -10.10
CA TYR A 48 -16.64 0.21 -10.82
C TYR A 48 -16.51 1.54 -11.59
N TRP A 49 -17.52 1.93 -12.37
CA TRP A 49 -17.49 3.19 -13.13
C TRP A 49 -17.45 4.42 -12.22
N TYR A 50 -18.21 4.41 -11.12
CA TYR A 50 -18.10 5.44 -10.09
C TYR A 50 -16.71 5.49 -9.47
N SER A 51 -16.03 4.36 -9.24
CA SER A 51 -14.67 4.34 -8.72
C SER A 51 -13.67 5.05 -9.66
N LEU A 52 -13.86 4.91 -10.98
CA LEU A 52 -13.09 5.66 -11.97
C LEU A 52 -13.44 7.16 -11.99
N GLY A 53 -14.70 7.51 -11.70
CA GLY A 53 -15.11 8.90 -11.50
C GLY A 53 -14.44 9.55 -10.29
N VAL A 54 -14.35 8.82 -9.17
CA VAL A 54 -13.64 9.27 -7.96
C VAL A 54 -12.15 9.45 -8.24
N GLU A 55 -11.55 8.55 -9.04
CA GLU A 55 -10.17 8.69 -9.51
C GLU A 55 -9.97 9.97 -10.34
N ALA A 56 -10.89 10.28 -11.25
CA ALA A 56 -10.84 11.52 -12.02
C ALA A 56 -10.96 12.77 -11.12
N LEU A 57 -11.80 12.73 -10.09
CA LEU A 57 -11.91 13.80 -9.11
C LEU A 57 -10.61 13.99 -8.31
N ALA A 58 -9.98 12.88 -7.90
CA ALA A 58 -8.70 12.92 -7.18
C ALA A 58 -7.60 13.61 -8.00
N LYS A 59 -7.55 13.35 -9.31
CA LYS A 59 -6.61 14.03 -10.22
C LYS A 59 -6.81 15.55 -10.20
N VAL A 60 -8.04 16.01 -10.30
CA VAL A 60 -8.35 17.46 -10.25
C VAL A 60 -7.89 18.09 -8.94
N GLY A 61 -8.10 17.41 -7.80
CA GLY A 61 -7.65 17.89 -6.50
C GLY A 61 -6.12 18.04 -6.41
N ILE A 62 -5.38 17.05 -6.93
CA ILE A 62 -3.91 17.09 -6.96
C ILE A 62 -3.40 18.16 -7.95
N GLU A 63 -3.96 18.21 -9.17
CA GLU A 63 -3.59 19.20 -10.19
C GLU A 63 -3.86 20.64 -9.75
N GLN A 64 -4.93 20.86 -8.98
CA GLN A 64 -5.20 22.17 -8.39
C GLN A 64 -4.15 22.56 -7.35
N SER A 65 -3.70 21.60 -6.54
CA SER A 65 -2.72 21.84 -5.47
C SER A 65 -1.37 22.27 -6.02
N TYR A 66 -0.95 21.73 -7.17
CA TYR A 66 0.27 22.20 -7.86
C TYR A 66 0.19 23.63 -8.39
N LYS A 67 -1.02 24.14 -8.67
CA LYS A 67 -1.22 25.52 -9.15
C LYS A 67 -1.24 26.52 -8.01
N ASP A 68 -1.67 26.07 -6.83
CA ASP A 68 -1.86 26.93 -5.67
C ASP A 68 -0.54 27.17 -4.92
N THR A 69 0.33 26.16 -4.83
CA THR A 69 1.60 26.24 -4.08
C THR A 69 2.74 25.43 -4.73
N ASP A 70 3.98 25.84 -4.47
CA ASP A 70 5.19 25.14 -4.94
C ASP A 70 5.51 23.85 -4.13
N THR A 71 4.97 23.73 -2.93
CA THR A 71 5.13 22.56 -2.05
C THR A 71 3.89 21.65 -2.08
N ILE A 72 4.03 20.41 -1.63
CA ILE A 72 2.92 19.49 -1.34
C ILE A 72 2.85 19.28 0.16
N ASN A 73 1.71 19.63 0.77
CA ASN A 73 1.52 19.64 2.22
C ASN A 73 0.10 19.17 2.60
N MET A 74 -0.17 19.11 3.91
CA MET A 74 -1.45 18.63 4.45
C MET A 74 -2.57 19.69 4.52
N SER A 75 -2.31 20.97 4.24
CA SER A 75 -3.35 22.02 4.20
C SER A 75 -4.08 22.08 2.85
N GLN A 76 -3.54 21.40 1.84
CA GLN A 76 -4.08 21.38 0.48
C GLN A 76 -5.40 20.59 0.33
N PRO A 77 -6.23 20.93 -0.70
CA PRO A 77 -7.53 20.31 -0.91
C PRO A 77 -7.52 18.78 -1.09
N TRP A 78 -6.41 18.20 -1.59
CA TRP A 78 -6.30 16.74 -1.75
C TRP A 78 -6.19 15.99 -0.42
N ALA A 79 -5.68 16.65 0.64
CA ALA A 79 -5.32 16.03 1.92
C ALA A 79 -6.50 15.89 2.90
N ILE A 80 -7.73 16.15 2.45
CA ILE A 80 -8.93 16.01 3.28
C ILE A 80 -9.14 14.54 3.68
N LYS A 81 -9.19 14.29 4.99
CA LYS A 81 -9.43 12.95 5.54
C LYS A 81 -10.88 12.53 5.34
N GLU A 82 -11.07 11.38 4.69
CA GLU A 82 -12.34 10.64 4.58
C GLU A 82 -13.54 11.49 4.13
N GLN A 83 -13.49 11.96 2.88
CA GLN A 83 -14.60 12.66 2.26
C GLN A 83 -15.65 11.67 1.74
N VAL A 84 -16.93 11.90 2.07
CA VAL A 84 -18.06 11.14 1.53
C VAL A 84 -18.75 11.94 0.44
N TYR A 85 -18.84 11.37 -0.76
CA TYR A 85 -19.53 11.93 -1.90
C TYR A 85 -20.83 11.15 -2.17
N PRO A 86 -22.00 11.82 -2.18
CA PRO A 86 -23.24 11.17 -2.56
C PRO A 86 -23.21 10.83 -4.06
N LEU A 87 -23.69 9.64 -4.41
CA LEU A 87 -23.83 9.17 -5.78
C LEU A 87 -25.28 8.75 -6.02
N ASP A 88 -25.67 8.64 -7.29
CA ASP A 88 -26.96 8.01 -7.59
C ASP A 88 -26.89 6.55 -7.14
N TYR A 89 -27.83 6.17 -6.26
CA TYR A 89 -27.97 4.82 -5.69
C TYR A 89 -26.83 4.40 -4.74
N GLY A 90 -26.09 5.38 -4.18
CA GLY A 90 -24.99 5.03 -3.28
C GLY A 90 -24.14 6.19 -2.80
N GLN A 91 -22.91 5.86 -2.41
CA GLN A 91 -21.92 6.83 -1.93
C GLN A 91 -20.50 6.35 -2.23
N ALA A 92 -19.60 7.30 -2.45
CA ALA A 92 -18.16 7.06 -2.45
C ALA A 92 -17.54 7.67 -1.20
N ALA A 93 -16.67 6.93 -0.52
CA ALA A 93 -15.86 7.44 0.57
C ALA A 93 -14.39 7.13 0.28
N GLY A 94 -13.49 8.06 0.54
CA GLY A 94 -12.08 7.81 0.29
C GLY A 94 -11.16 8.90 0.79
N ARG A 95 -9.87 8.66 0.59
CA ARG A 95 -8.80 9.60 0.91
C ARG A 95 -7.68 9.47 -0.11
N ILE A 96 -6.95 10.57 -0.28
CA ILE A 96 -5.70 10.59 -1.03
C ILE A 96 -4.57 10.64 -0.01
N ARG A 97 -3.49 9.91 -0.28
CA ARG A 97 -2.26 9.96 0.52
C ARG A 97 -1.09 10.30 -0.36
N ASP A 98 -0.20 11.14 0.14
CA ASP A 98 1.12 11.30 -0.46
C ASP A 98 1.90 9.99 -0.31
N LYS A 99 2.40 9.46 -1.42
CA LYS A 99 3.22 8.25 -1.46
C LYS A 99 4.71 8.51 -1.47
N GLN A 100 5.14 9.75 -1.32
CA GLN A 100 6.50 10.12 -0.96
C GLN A 100 6.69 10.38 0.54
N ALA A 101 5.66 10.16 1.36
CA ALA A 101 5.75 10.12 2.82
C ALA A 101 6.18 8.73 3.35
N CYS A 102 7.04 8.01 2.65
CA CYS A 102 7.51 6.67 3.04
C CYS A 102 8.92 6.40 2.51
N PHE A 103 9.60 5.42 3.08
CA PHE A 103 10.87 4.91 2.54
C PHE A 103 10.59 4.11 1.27
N ASN A 104 11.02 4.64 0.12
CA ASN A 104 10.84 3.94 -1.15
C ASN A 104 11.91 2.85 -1.31
N LEU A 105 11.53 1.58 -1.21
CA LEU A 105 12.42 0.42 -1.32
C LEU A 105 13.21 0.40 -2.63
N ASN A 106 12.60 0.85 -3.73
CA ASN A 106 13.24 0.88 -5.05
C ASN A 106 14.41 1.87 -5.14
N VAL A 107 14.60 2.74 -4.15
CA VAL A 107 15.82 3.55 -4.03
C VAL A 107 17.08 2.68 -3.89
N LEU A 108 16.96 1.45 -3.41
CA LEU A 108 18.11 0.57 -3.22
C LEU A 108 18.73 0.12 -4.55
N SER A 109 17.98 0.16 -5.67
CA SER A 109 18.51 -0.22 -6.99
C SER A 109 19.64 0.70 -7.48
N ARG A 110 19.70 1.95 -7.00
CA ARG A 110 20.78 2.89 -7.38
C ARG A 110 22.04 2.73 -6.55
N VAL A 111 21.98 1.93 -5.48
CA VAL A 111 23.12 1.70 -4.60
C VAL A 111 24.10 0.80 -5.34
N GLN A 112 25.18 1.41 -5.82
CA GLN A 112 26.21 0.70 -6.58
C GLN A 112 27.23 0.06 -5.64
N PRO A 113 27.71 -1.14 -5.96
CA PRO A 113 28.83 -1.76 -5.27
C PRO A 113 30.13 -1.00 -5.56
N THR A 114 30.55 -0.12 -4.66
CA THR A 114 31.95 0.34 -4.68
C THR A 114 32.83 -0.79 -4.17
N GLY A 115 33.54 -1.47 -5.09
CA GLY A 115 34.36 -2.67 -4.84
C GLY A 115 35.51 -2.57 -3.83
N GLN A 116 35.53 -1.54 -2.98
CA GLN A 116 36.48 -1.33 -1.88
C GLN A 116 35.84 -0.72 -0.62
N GLN A 117 34.53 -0.48 -0.57
CA GLN A 117 33.92 0.08 0.65
C GLN A 117 33.75 -1.00 1.72
N ILE A 118 34.52 -0.85 2.80
CA ILE A 118 34.33 -1.56 4.08
C ILE A 118 33.03 -1.07 4.78
N THR A 119 32.49 0.07 4.35
CA THR A 119 31.34 0.75 4.95
C THR A 119 30.05 0.46 4.20
N ARG A 120 29.03 0.02 4.92
CA ARG A 120 27.68 -0.20 4.39
C ARG A 120 27.13 1.08 3.72
N PRO A 121 26.50 1.00 2.53
CA PRO A 121 25.92 2.17 1.88
C PRO A 121 24.84 2.83 2.76
N TYR A 122 24.75 4.17 2.68
CA TYR A 122 23.86 4.96 3.53
C TYR A 122 22.40 4.47 3.50
N LEU A 123 21.82 4.25 2.31
CA LEU A 123 20.42 3.84 2.15
C LEU A 123 20.13 2.45 2.76
N VAL A 124 21.07 1.51 2.64
CA VAL A 124 20.93 0.17 3.24
C VAL A 124 21.02 0.30 4.77
N ASN A 125 21.90 1.16 5.27
CA ASN A 125 21.96 1.47 6.71
C ASN A 125 20.67 2.16 7.20
N VAL A 126 20.05 3.05 6.42
CA VAL A 126 18.74 3.63 6.78
C VAL A 126 17.68 2.54 6.93
N LEU A 127 17.60 1.57 6.00
CA LEU A 127 16.65 0.46 6.14
C LEU A 127 16.93 -0.41 7.38
N GLN A 128 18.21 -0.71 7.66
CA GLN A 128 18.60 -1.43 8.87
C GLN A 128 18.16 -0.67 10.13
N ARG A 129 18.46 0.64 10.22
CA ARG A 129 18.09 1.46 11.40
C ARG A 129 16.58 1.59 11.56
N LEU A 130 15.85 1.65 10.45
CA LEU A 130 14.38 1.63 10.46
C LEU A 130 13.85 0.34 11.07
N LEU A 131 14.44 -0.82 10.72
CA LEU A 131 14.06 -2.10 11.30
C LEU A 131 14.37 -2.18 12.80
N GLU A 132 15.55 -1.70 13.21
CA GLU A 132 15.96 -1.65 14.61
C GLU A 132 15.02 -0.76 15.45
N GLU A 133 14.58 0.39 14.91
CA GLU A 133 13.60 1.28 15.55
C GLU A 133 12.22 0.64 15.71
N LEU A 134 11.92 -0.42 14.96
CA LEU A 134 10.68 -1.21 15.08
C LEU A 134 10.84 -2.45 15.96
N ASP A 135 11.86 -2.46 16.80
CA ASP A 135 12.24 -3.55 17.71
C ASP A 135 12.57 -4.86 16.97
N VAL A 136 13.09 -4.79 15.74
CA VAL A 136 13.69 -5.95 15.09
C VAL A 136 15.10 -6.14 15.64
N GLU A 137 15.44 -7.39 16.00
CA GLU A 137 16.76 -7.73 16.54
C GLU A 137 17.87 -7.30 15.56
N PRO A 138 18.96 -6.64 16.01
CA PRO A 138 19.94 -6.02 15.12
C PRO A 138 20.53 -6.93 14.04
N TYR A 139 20.83 -8.19 14.37
CA TYR A 139 21.37 -9.14 13.39
C TYR A 139 20.29 -9.53 12.35
N GLN A 140 19.05 -9.75 12.76
CA GLN A 140 17.94 -9.95 11.83
C GLN A 140 17.67 -8.71 10.95
N ALA A 141 17.75 -7.51 11.52
CA ALA A 141 17.59 -6.25 10.80
C ALA A 141 18.67 -6.07 9.72
N GLU A 142 19.90 -6.44 10.03
CA GLU A 142 21.01 -6.46 9.07
C GLU A 142 20.75 -7.41 7.91
N ILE A 143 20.32 -8.65 8.18
CA ILE A 143 19.98 -9.65 7.15
C ILE A 143 18.86 -9.16 6.24
N ILE A 144 17.80 -8.61 6.81
CA ILE A 144 16.66 -8.12 6.02
C ILE A 144 17.09 -6.96 5.15
N ALA A 145 17.84 -5.99 5.69
CA ALA A 145 18.27 -4.83 4.91
C ALA A 145 19.23 -5.21 3.78
N ASP A 146 20.17 -6.13 4.03
CA ASP A 146 21.06 -6.68 3.01
C ASP A 146 20.27 -7.47 1.96
N SER A 147 19.43 -8.41 2.39
CA SER A 147 18.61 -9.23 1.48
C SER A 147 17.63 -8.40 0.65
N THR A 148 17.12 -7.29 1.20
CA THR A 148 16.25 -6.36 0.44
C THR A 148 17.04 -5.60 -0.62
N TRP A 149 18.29 -5.25 -0.33
CA TRP A 149 19.15 -4.60 -1.31
C TRP A 149 19.46 -5.55 -2.47
N GLU A 150 19.95 -6.76 -2.18
CA GLU A 150 20.27 -7.78 -3.21
C GLU A 150 19.01 -8.15 -4.00
N TYR A 151 17.84 -8.32 -3.35
CA TYR A 151 16.59 -8.65 -4.05
C TYR A 151 16.15 -7.63 -5.12
N ILE A 152 16.58 -6.37 -5.00
CA ILE A 152 16.22 -5.25 -5.88
C ILE A 152 17.34 -4.90 -6.87
N ASP A 153 18.59 -5.23 -6.54
CA ASP A 153 19.74 -4.97 -7.38
C ASP A 153 19.66 -5.78 -8.70
N ALA A 154 20.42 -5.42 -9.72
CA ALA A 154 20.18 -5.95 -11.08
C ALA A 154 20.89 -7.29 -11.37
N ASP A 155 21.64 -7.85 -10.43
CA ASP A 155 22.46 -9.04 -10.64
C ASP A 155 22.33 -10.08 -9.52
N ASP A 156 22.92 -11.26 -9.72
CA ASP A 156 22.82 -12.39 -8.78
C ASP A 156 24.02 -12.49 -7.83
N SER A 157 24.76 -11.39 -7.62
CA SER A 157 26.01 -11.41 -6.87
C SER A 157 25.78 -10.97 -5.44
N VAL A 158 25.88 -11.90 -4.49
CA VAL A 158 25.93 -11.55 -3.06
C VAL A 158 27.15 -10.66 -2.78
N ARG A 159 26.89 -9.40 -2.40
CA ARG A 159 27.92 -8.37 -2.15
C ARG A 159 27.99 -7.96 -0.70
N SER A 160 26.85 -7.99 -0.04
CA SER A 160 26.69 -7.69 1.36
C SER A 160 27.18 -8.84 2.24
N THR A 161 27.28 -8.59 3.55
CA THR A 161 27.82 -9.59 4.49
C THR A 161 26.81 -10.71 4.73
N THR A 162 25.52 -10.38 4.70
CA THR A 162 24.44 -11.29 5.11
C THR A 162 23.30 -11.40 4.10
N GLY A 163 23.39 -10.71 2.97
CA GLY A 163 22.40 -10.77 1.91
C GLY A 163 22.38 -12.13 1.22
N VAL A 164 21.28 -12.36 0.53
CA VAL A 164 21.02 -13.63 -0.16
C VAL A 164 20.44 -13.39 -1.53
N GLU A 165 20.73 -14.32 -2.43
CA GLU A 165 20.29 -14.32 -3.83
C GLU A 165 19.50 -15.58 -4.16
N ASP A 166 19.27 -15.82 -5.45
CA ASP A 166 18.56 -16.96 -6.03
C ASP A 166 18.74 -18.28 -5.29
N SER A 167 19.99 -18.68 -4.98
CA SER A 167 20.26 -19.95 -4.29
C SER A 167 19.48 -20.14 -2.98
N THR A 168 19.18 -19.05 -2.25
CA THR A 168 18.39 -19.08 -1.02
C THR A 168 16.90 -19.11 -1.31
N TYR A 169 16.43 -18.32 -2.28
CA TYR A 169 15.01 -18.28 -2.67
C TYR A 169 14.55 -19.58 -3.34
N GLU A 170 15.42 -20.23 -4.11
CA GLU A 170 15.17 -21.56 -4.71
C GLU A 170 15.01 -22.65 -3.65
N ALA A 171 15.67 -22.51 -2.50
CA ALA A 171 15.57 -23.44 -1.38
C ALA A 171 14.30 -23.21 -0.53
N MET A 172 13.56 -22.12 -0.74
CA MET A 172 12.31 -21.83 -0.02
C MET A 172 11.13 -22.65 -0.52
N LYS A 173 10.02 -22.59 0.22
CA LYS A 173 8.75 -23.22 -0.15
C LYS A 173 7.60 -22.20 -0.10
N PRO A 174 6.97 -21.87 -1.24
CA PRO A 174 7.36 -22.27 -2.60
C PRO A 174 8.74 -21.71 -2.99
N SER A 175 9.41 -22.35 -3.95
CA SER A 175 10.67 -21.86 -4.53
C SER A 175 10.41 -20.77 -5.55
N TYR A 176 11.25 -19.74 -5.56
CA TYR A 176 11.20 -18.62 -6.52
C TYR A 176 12.61 -18.01 -6.65
N LEU A 177 12.76 -17.01 -7.51
CA LEU A 177 14.01 -16.28 -7.72
C LEU A 177 13.92 -14.89 -7.10
N ALA A 178 15.08 -14.26 -6.88
CA ALA A 178 15.11 -12.84 -6.58
C ALA A 178 14.46 -12.03 -7.73
N SER A 179 13.94 -10.85 -7.42
CA SER A 179 13.27 -10.02 -8.44
C SER A 179 14.28 -9.46 -9.45
N ASN A 180 15.49 -9.17 -8.97
CA ASN A 180 16.56 -8.48 -9.67
C ASN A 180 16.09 -7.21 -10.38
N GLY A 181 15.26 -6.45 -9.69
CA GLY A 181 14.57 -5.30 -10.23
C GLY A 181 13.62 -4.67 -9.22
N TRP A 182 13.04 -3.55 -9.65
CA TRP A 182 12.11 -2.80 -8.81
C TRP A 182 10.92 -3.64 -8.36
N MET A 183 10.60 -3.55 -7.07
CA MET A 183 9.35 -4.04 -6.53
C MET A 183 8.19 -3.26 -7.17
N ALA A 184 7.18 -3.96 -7.67
CA ALA A 184 5.95 -3.39 -8.19
C ALA A 184 4.97 -3.02 -7.06
N ASP A 185 5.04 -3.71 -5.92
CA ASP A 185 4.32 -3.35 -4.69
C ASP A 185 5.17 -3.55 -3.43
N ALA A 186 4.90 -2.75 -2.40
CA ALA A 186 5.50 -2.95 -1.09
C ALA A 186 5.23 -4.34 -0.50
N SER A 187 4.14 -5.02 -0.89
CA SER A 187 3.86 -6.39 -0.45
C SER A 187 4.93 -7.41 -0.87
N GLU A 188 5.71 -7.13 -1.92
CA GLU A 188 6.81 -8.00 -2.35
C GLU A 188 7.92 -8.08 -1.31
N LEU A 189 8.05 -7.08 -0.43
CA LEU A 189 8.95 -7.14 0.73
C LEU A 189 8.68 -8.37 1.59
N ARG A 190 7.45 -8.91 1.61
CA ARG A 190 7.11 -10.12 2.36
C ARG A 190 7.81 -11.39 1.81
N ALA A 191 8.26 -11.36 0.56
CA ALA A 191 9.05 -12.43 -0.05
C ALA A 191 10.55 -12.27 0.24
N VAL A 192 11.02 -11.12 0.70
CA VAL A 192 12.44 -10.97 1.04
C VAL A 192 12.80 -11.86 2.23
N TYR A 193 14.01 -12.42 2.17
CA TYR A 193 14.51 -13.34 3.18
C TYR A 193 14.42 -12.76 4.60
N GLN A 194 13.91 -13.57 5.53
CA GLN A 194 13.66 -13.25 6.93
C GLN A 194 12.61 -12.16 7.24
N VAL A 195 11.91 -11.63 6.24
CA VAL A 195 10.75 -10.74 6.49
C VAL A 195 9.56 -11.57 6.96
N SER A 196 9.41 -11.68 8.28
CA SER A 196 8.27 -12.37 8.90
C SER A 196 6.97 -11.59 8.69
N GLY A 197 5.83 -12.24 8.92
CA GLY A 197 4.53 -11.55 8.86
C GLY A 197 4.39 -10.42 9.88
N GLU A 198 4.99 -10.58 11.06
CA GLU A 198 4.99 -9.56 12.11
C GLU A 198 5.87 -8.36 11.72
N ILE A 199 7.08 -8.63 11.21
CA ILE A 199 7.99 -7.58 10.74
C ILE A 199 7.36 -6.80 9.59
N PHE A 200 6.75 -7.50 8.63
CA PHE A 200 6.06 -6.85 7.53
C PHE A 200 4.93 -5.94 8.00
N GLN A 201 4.12 -6.37 8.98
CA GLN A 201 3.04 -5.53 9.52
C GLN A 201 3.54 -4.25 10.19
N LYS A 202 4.71 -4.29 10.85
CA LYS A 202 5.36 -3.10 11.41
C LYS A 202 5.93 -2.17 10.33
N LEU A 203 6.51 -2.74 9.27
CA LEU A 203 7.13 -1.98 8.18
C LEU A 203 6.14 -1.42 7.16
N GLU A 204 5.03 -2.12 6.88
CA GLU A 204 4.04 -1.76 5.85
C GLU A 204 3.64 -0.28 5.84
N PRO A 205 3.36 0.40 6.98
CA PRO A 205 3.00 1.82 6.98
C PRO A 205 4.16 2.78 6.66
N LEU A 206 5.41 2.30 6.72
CA LEU A 206 6.64 3.10 6.64
C LEU A 206 7.33 2.99 5.28
N VAL A 207 7.06 1.90 4.54
CA VAL A 207 7.72 1.62 3.26
C VAL A 207 6.77 1.73 2.08
N CYS A 208 7.34 1.97 0.91
CA CYS A 208 6.64 1.93 -0.36
C CYS A 208 7.52 1.39 -1.47
N ALA A 209 6.90 1.00 -2.58
CA ALA A 209 7.58 0.63 -3.81
C ALA A 209 7.06 1.53 -4.94
N LEU A 210 7.73 2.66 -5.15
CA LEU A 210 7.40 3.60 -6.21
C LEU A 210 8.21 3.27 -7.47
N PRO A 211 7.67 3.51 -8.68
CA PRO A 211 8.40 3.30 -9.93
C PRO A 211 9.41 4.44 -10.17
N SER A 212 10.33 4.62 -9.23
CA SER A 212 11.39 5.62 -9.22
C SER A 212 12.50 5.17 -8.27
N ASP A 213 13.74 5.48 -8.62
CA ASP A 213 14.93 5.34 -7.78
C ASP A 213 15.39 6.68 -7.15
N ASP A 214 14.71 7.80 -7.47
CA ASP A 214 14.93 9.10 -6.82
C ASP A 214 14.00 9.26 -5.62
N TRP A 215 14.39 8.66 -4.51
CA TRP A 215 13.65 8.83 -3.27
C TRP A 215 13.88 10.21 -2.65
N ARG A 216 12.78 10.97 -2.54
CA ARG A 216 12.66 12.24 -1.83
C ARG A 216 11.51 12.13 -0.83
N LEU A 217 11.84 11.92 0.45
CA LEU A 217 10.86 11.86 1.53
C LEU A 217 10.22 13.24 1.70
N ASN A 218 8.92 13.35 1.44
CA ASN A 218 8.20 14.61 1.63
C ASN A 218 7.96 14.87 3.12
N VAL A 219 8.72 15.81 3.69
CA VAL A 219 8.64 16.16 5.11
C VAL A 219 7.32 16.86 5.47
N ASN A 220 6.66 17.48 4.49
CA ASN A 220 5.41 18.20 4.70
C ASN A 220 4.21 17.27 4.86
N THR A 221 4.33 15.98 4.51
CA THR A 221 3.23 15.01 4.54
C THR A 221 3.52 13.76 5.38
N ILE A 222 4.69 13.65 5.99
CA ILE A 222 5.00 12.54 6.91
C ILE A 222 4.10 12.59 8.15
N ASP A 223 3.47 11.48 8.50
CA ASP A 223 2.65 11.38 9.72
C ASP A 223 3.49 11.00 10.95
N VAL A 224 2.96 11.19 12.16
CA VAL A 224 3.64 10.85 13.42
C VAL A 224 4.04 9.37 13.47
N GLU A 225 3.17 8.48 12.97
CA GLU A 225 3.45 7.04 12.88
C GLU A 225 4.66 6.72 11.98
N GLN A 226 5.05 7.65 11.10
CA GLN A 226 6.13 7.48 10.13
C GLN A 226 7.46 8.10 10.55
N THR A 227 7.48 8.75 11.71
CA THR A 227 8.69 9.34 12.32
C THR A 227 9.89 8.38 12.46
N PRO A 228 9.73 7.04 12.61
CA PRO A 228 10.87 6.12 12.58
C PRO A 228 11.75 6.26 11.32
N ILE A 229 11.19 6.69 10.19
CA ILE A 229 11.96 6.95 8.96
C ILE A 229 12.96 8.08 9.20
N LEU A 230 12.56 9.16 9.87
CA LEU A 230 13.44 10.28 10.19
C LEU A 230 14.52 9.85 11.18
N VAL A 231 14.14 9.10 12.23
CA VAL A 231 15.11 8.55 13.19
C VAL A 231 16.17 7.72 12.48
N ALA A 232 15.76 6.86 11.54
CA ALA A 232 16.67 6.06 10.74
C ALA A 232 17.57 6.89 9.81
N MET A 233 17.02 7.92 9.15
CA MET A 233 17.77 8.82 8.24
C MET A 233 18.83 9.65 8.96
N PHE A 234 18.55 10.09 10.19
CA PHE A 234 19.42 10.95 10.99
C PHE A 234 20.11 10.19 12.14
N SER A 235 20.09 8.86 12.09
CA SER A 235 20.74 7.99 13.09
C SER A 235 22.26 8.23 13.13
N PRO A 236 22.90 8.20 14.31
CA PRO A 236 22.33 7.93 15.65
C PRO A 236 21.93 9.21 16.41
N ASN A 237 21.79 10.35 15.73
CA ASN A 237 21.77 11.66 16.37
C ASN A 237 20.37 12.25 16.60
N LEU A 238 19.33 11.79 15.89
CA LEU A 238 17.94 12.21 16.12
C LEU A 238 17.22 11.21 17.02
N SER A 239 16.65 11.68 18.12
CA SER A 239 15.84 10.84 19.02
C SER A 239 14.42 10.67 18.49
N SER A 240 13.74 9.57 18.87
CA SER A 240 12.33 9.35 18.50
C SER A 240 11.42 10.45 19.07
N SER A 241 11.72 10.99 20.26
CA SER A 241 10.96 12.10 20.84
C SER A 241 11.12 13.41 20.06
N ASP A 242 12.33 13.70 19.56
CA ASP A 242 12.58 14.91 18.78
C ASP A 242 11.93 14.78 17.39
N ALA A 243 11.98 13.60 16.78
CA ALA A 243 11.31 13.33 15.51
C ALA A 243 9.79 13.51 15.62
N ILE A 244 9.16 13.04 16.70
CA ILE A 244 7.72 13.26 16.95
C ILE A 244 7.41 14.74 17.13
N GLN A 245 8.17 15.45 17.97
CA GLN A 245 7.96 16.88 18.21
C GLN A 245 8.12 17.71 16.94
N LEU A 246 9.10 17.38 16.10
CA LEU A 246 9.33 18.03 14.81
C LEU A 246 8.08 17.94 13.90
N ILE A 247 7.43 16.78 13.86
CA ILE A 247 6.25 16.53 13.03
C ILE A 247 4.97 17.12 13.63
N GLU A 248 4.86 17.17 14.96
CA GLU A 248 3.75 17.83 15.67
C GLU A 248 3.82 19.36 15.56
N LYS A 249 5.02 19.94 15.54
CA LYS A 249 5.25 21.40 15.40
C LYS A 249 5.30 21.88 13.95
N ARG A 250 5.19 20.99 12.98
CA ARG A 250 5.17 21.32 11.56
C ARG A 250 4.20 22.49 11.30
N PRO A 251 4.64 23.53 10.56
CA PRO A 251 3.76 24.65 10.21
C PRO A 251 2.51 24.18 9.48
N PHE A 252 1.42 24.95 9.55
CA PHE A 252 0.15 24.59 8.91
C PHE A 252 0.30 24.32 7.40
N ASP A 253 1.06 25.16 6.70
CA ASP A 253 1.36 25.01 5.27
C ASP A 253 2.65 24.21 5.00
N GLY A 254 3.23 23.59 6.03
CA GLY A 254 4.53 22.92 5.96
C GLY A 254 5.71 23.89 5.88
N TRP A 255 6.89 23.33 5.65
CA TRP A 255 8.12 24.07 5.37
C TRP A 255 8.22 24.41 3.88
N ASP A 256 8.69 25.61 3.55
CA ASP A 256 8.87 26.03 2.15
C ASP A 256 10.11 25.40 1.51
N SER A 257 11.08 24.99 2.33
CA SER A 257 12.30 24.35 1.87
C SER A 257 12.86 23.32 2.86
N ILE A 258 13.71 22.44 2.34
CA ILE A 258 14.45 21.47 3.16
C ILE A 258 15.40 22.19 4.14
N ASP A 259 15.90 23.37 3.78
CA ASP A 259 16.80 24.14 4.65
C ASP A 259 16.07 24.72 5.87
N GLU A 260 14.80 25.11 5.73
CA GLU A 260 13.96 25.49 6.87
C GLU A 260 13.68 24.30 7.79
N PHE A 261 13.32 23.15 7.22
CA PHE A 261 13.14 21.92 7.98
C PHE A 261 14.41 21.52 8.77
N LEU A 262 15.59 21.62 8.17
CA LEU A 262 16.87 21.31 8.82
C LEU A 262 17.34 22.37 9.84
N ALA A 263 16.73 23.55 9.83
CA ALA A 263 16.99 24.65 10.76
C ALA A 263 16.15 24.59 12.04
N GLU A 264 15.17 23.67 12.11
CA GLU A 264 14.35 23.46 13.31
C GLU A 264 15.20 23.08 14.53
N SER A 265 14.70 23.45 15.72
CA SER A 265 15.46 23.32 16.97
C SER A 265 15.84 21.88 17.32
N GLU A 266 14.97 20.95 16.97
CA GLU A 266 15.10 19.50 17.10
C GLU A 266 16.25 18.95 16.25
N MET A 267 16.61 19.67 15.17
CA MET A 267 17.69 19.32 14.25
C MET A 267 19.02 19.99 14.62
N ALA A 268 19.06 20.90 15.59
CA ALA A 268 20.24 21.70 15.92
C ALA A 268 21.41 20.88 16.49
N GLY A 269 21.11 19.76 17.17
CA GLY A 269 22.11 18.87 17.77
C GLY A 269 22.78 17.88 16.79
N LEU A 270 22.29 17.81 15.55
CA LEU A 270 22.81 16.86 14.55
C LEU A 270 24.11 17.39 13.92
N SER A 271 25.04 16.48 13.64
CA SER A 271 26.27 16.84 12.93
C SER A 271 25.98 17.24 11.48
N GLU A 272 26.79 18.15 10.94
CA GLU A 272 26.65 18.61 9.54
C GLU A 272 26.79 17.47 8.53
N ASP A 273 27.62 16.46 8.82
CA ASP A 273 27.77 15.29 7.95
C ASP A 273 26.49 14.45 7.88
N VAL A 274 25.80 14.25 9.01
CA VAL A 274 24.53 13.52 9.06
C VAL A 274 23.45 14.30 8.31
N LYS A 275 23.35 15.62 8.53
CA LYS A 275 22.42 16.47 7.79
C LYS A 275 22.70 16.42 6.29
N LYS A 276 23.97 16.52 5.88
CA LYS A 276 24.37 16.49 4.47
C LYS A 276 24.03 15.15 3.79
N ASN A 277 24.23 14.02 4.48
CA ASN A 277 23.89 12.71 3.95
C ASN A 277 22.37 12.56 3.76
N ALA A 278 21.57 13.00 4.72
CA ALA A 278 20.11 12.91 4.65
C ALA A 278 19.48 13.92 3.67
N LYS A 279 20.04 15.14 3.55
CA LYS A 279 19.48 16.24 2.74
C LYS A 279 19.18 15.86 1.29
N GLY A 280 20.01 15.00 0.69
CA GLY A 280 19.82 14.51 -0.67
C GLY A 280 18.62 13.58 -0.87
N TYR A 281 17.96 13.15 0.21
CA TYR A 281 16.84 12.22 0.18
C TYR A 281 15.56 12.84 0.78
N LEU A 282 15.57 14.13 1.09
CA LEU A 282 14.41 14.87 1.57
C LEU A 282 13.79 15.67 0.42
N GLY A 283 12.50 15.99 0.56
CA GLY A 283 11.74 16.84 -0.33
C GLY A 283 10.65 17.59 0.44
N VAL A 284 10.13 18.65 -0.18
CA VAL A 284 8.94 19.41 0.26
C VAL A 284 7.81 19.32 -0.78
N ASP A 285 8.02 18.48 -1.79
CA ASP A 285 7.15 18.27 -2.94
C ASP A 285 6.96 16.77 -3.17
N SER A 286 5.90 16.40 -3.90
CA SER A 286 5.61 15.02 -4.27
C SER A 286 5.03 14.90 -5.67
N ALA A 287 5.48 13.86 -6.37
CA ALA A 287 5.00 13.42 -7.67
C ALA A 287 4.09 12.18 -7.57
N PHE A 288 3.97 11.53 -6.41
CA PHE A 288 3.24 10.26 -6.27
C PHE A 288 2.18 10.32 -5.18
N PHE A 289 0.97 9.89 -5.52
CA PHE A 289 -0.16 9.85 -4.59
C PHE A 289 -0.89 8.52 -4.70
N GLU A 290 -1.53 8.07 -3.63
CA GLU A 290 -2.45 6.93 -3.67
C GLU A 290 -3.86 7.38 -3.28
N LEU A 291 -4.80 7.18 -4.19
CA LEU A 291 -6.21 7.21 -3.86
C LEU A 291 -6.59 5.86 -3.24
N ASP A 292 -7.18 5.87 -2.06
CA ASP A 292 -7.82 4.71 -1.44
C ASP A 292 -9.30 5.05 -1.24
N ALA A 293 -10.15 4.49 -2.09
CA ALA A 293 -11.57 4.81 -2.13
C ALA A 293 -12.43 3.54 -2.13
N GLN A 294 -13.57 3.64 -1.46
CA GLN A 294 -14.62 2.65 -1.42
C GLN A 294 -15.90 3.25 -1.99
N VAL A 295 -16.47 2.58 -2.97
CA VAL A 295 -17.75 2.91 -3.58
C VAL A 295 -18.77 1.86 -3.17
N LEU A 296 -19.91 2.32 -2.69
CA LEU A 296 -21.08 1.49 -2.38
C LEU A 296 -22.21 1.88 -3.34
N VAL A 297 -22.78 0.90 -4.03
CA VAL A 297 -23.99 1.03 -4.86
C VAL A 297 -24.97 -0.06 -4.43
N ASP A 298 -26.09 0.34 -3.83
CA ASP A 298 -26.98 -0.56 -3.09
C ASP A 298 -26.19 -1.47 -2.13
N GLU A 299 -26.15 -2.78 -2.40
CA GLU A 299 -25.43 -3.79 -1.63
C GLU A 299 -24.03 -4.11 -2.21
N SER A 300 -23.69 -3.60 -3.39
CA SER A 300 -22.41 -3.87 -4.05
C SER A 300 -21.34 -2.88 -3.62
N ARG A 301 -20.18 -3.41 -3.22
CA ARG A 301 -19.04 -2.63 -2.75
C ARG A 301 -17.82 -2.86 -3.65
N VAL A 302 -17.17 -1.77 -4.04
CA VAL A 302 -15.90 -1.79 -4.76
C VAL A 302 -14.91 -0.91 -4.02
N ARG A 303 -13.78 -1.48 -3.60
CA ARG A 303 -12.62 -0.71 -3.13
C ARG A 303 -11.58 -0.64 -4.23
N ILE A 304 -11.10 0.56 -4.51
CA ILE A 304 -10.03 0.85 -5.46
C ILE A 304 -8.86 1.53 -4.73
N ARG A 305 -7.65 1.05 -4.99
CA ARG A 305 -6.40 1.73 -4.66
C ARG A 305 -5.68 2.10 -5.94
N SER A 306 -5.60 3.39 -6.27
CA SER A 306 -4.96 3.88 -7.48
C SER A 306 -3.68 4.64 -7.14
N LEU A 307 -2.56 4.18 -7.68
CA LEU A 307 -1.30 4.94 -7.66
C LEU A 307 -1.34 5.95 -8.80
N LEU A 308 -1.29 7.22 -8.42
CA LEU A 308 -1.31 8.39 -9.27
C LEU A 308 0.10 9.00 -9.33
N GLN A 309 0.47 9.53 -10.50
CA GLN A 309 1.76 10.17 -10.72
C GLN A 309 1.61 11.47 -11.52
N SER A 310 2.34 12.51 -11.11
CA SER A 310 2.50 13.77 -11.84
C SER A 310 3.95 14.24 -11.76
N THR A 311 4.73 13.97 -12.81
CA THR A 311 6.15 14.38 -12.88
C THR A 311 6.33 15.82 -13.38
N ASN A 312 5.37 16.34 -14.13
CA ASN A 312 5.41 17.69 -14.70
C ASN A 312 4.71 18.74 -13.82
N ARG A 313 4.17 18.35 -12.66
CA ARG A 313 3.35 19.21 -11.79
C ARG A 313 2.12 19.84 -12.50
N GLU A 314 1.63 19.21 -13.57
CA GLU A 314 0.50 19.73 -14.34
C GLU A 314 -0.54 18.65 -14.65
N THR A 315 -0.11 17.42 -14.93
CA THR A 315 -1.00 16.35 -15.41
C THR A 315 -0.84 15.11 -14.55
N VAL A 316 -1.93 14.68 -13.92
CA VAL A 316 -1.93 13.49 -13.08
C VAL A 316 -2.39 12.27 -13.89
N THR A 317 -1.49 11.30 -14.01
CA THR A 317 -1.73 10.02 -14.67
C THR A 317 -1.90 8.89 -13.66
N VAL A 318 -2.53 7.80 -14.09
CA VAL A 318 -2.70 6.61 -13.24
C VAL A 318 -1.67 5.58 -13.67
N VAL A 319 -0.82 5.20 -12.74
CA VAL A 319 0.23 4.20 -12.96
C VAL A 319 -0.32 2.79 -12.74
N ARG A 320 -1.12 2.62 -11.68
CA ARG A 320 -1.57 1.29 -11.24
C ARG A 320 -2.91 1.38 -10.53
N ARG A 321 -3.75 0.36 -10.73
CA ARG A 321 -5.01 0.17 -9.99
C ARG A 321 -5.00 -1.19 -9.30
N ARG A 322 -5.45 -1.23 -8.06
CA ARG A 322 -5.70 -2.46 -7.30
C ARG A 322 -7.14 -2.46 -6.83
N PHE A 323 -7.83 -3.56 -7.08
CA PHE A 323 -9.19 -3.78 -6.61
C PHE A 323 -9.19 -4.80 -5.47
N GLY A 324 -10.06 -4.60 -4.48
CA GLY A 324 -10.20 -5.51 -3.33
C GLY A 324 -9.44 -5.04 -2.09
N GLY A 325 -8.96 -5.97 -1.26
CA GLY A 325 -8.33 -5.66 0.02
C GLY A 325 -9.31 -5.18 1.11
N ILE A 326 -10.60 -5.45 0.95
CA ILE A 326 -11.60 -5.24 2.00
C ILE A 326 -11.52 -6.48 2.89
N SER A 327 -11.07 -6.34 4.15
CA SER A 327 -11.12 -7.44 5.10
C SER A 327 -12.56 -7.65 5.55
N GLU A 328 -13.37 -8.32 4.73
CA GLU A 328 -14.74 -8.71 5.08
C GLU A 328 -14.79 -9.90 6.04
N ARG A 329 -13.64 -10.56 6.24
CA ARG A 329 -13.51 -11.60 7.26
C ARG A 329 -12.92 -10.97 8.51
N VAL A 330 -13.68 -10.99 9.60
CA VAL A 330 -13.08 -11.21 10.91
C VAL A 330 -12.31 -12.51 10.74
N SER A 331 -10.99 -12.42 10.69
CA SER A 331 -10.16 -13.62 10.68
C SER A 331 -10.38 -14.28 12.03
N ASP A 332 -11.28 -15.27 12.10
CA ASP A 332 -11.22 -16.27 13.16
C ASP A 332 -9.85 -16.93 13.03
N ARG A 333 -8.86 -16.36 13.71
CA ARG A 333 -7.50 -16.91 13.84
C ARG A 333 -7.48 -17.96 14.95
N SER A 334 -8.58 -18.68 15.21
CA SER A 334 -8.51 -19.95 15.91
C SER A 334 -8.22 -21.02 14.86
N ALA A 335 -6.93 -21.32 14.69
CA ALA A 335 -6.56 -22.63 14.17
C ALA A 335 -7.00 -23.67 15.21
N GLU A 336 -8.08 -24.38 14.92
CA GLU A 336 -8.18 -25.80 15.31
C GLU A 336 -7.35 -26.63 14.33
#